data_AF-A0A5B8IWG1-F1
#
_entry.id   AF-A0A5B8IWG1-F1
#
_cell.length_a   1.000
_cell.length_b   1.000
_cell.length_c   1.000
_cell.angle_alpha   90.00
_cell.angle_beta   90.00
_cell.angle_gamma   90.00
#
_symmetry.space_group_name_H-M   'P 1'
#
loop_
_entity.id
_entity.type
_entity.pdbx_description
1 polymer ?
#
loop_
_entity_poly.entity_id
_entity_poly.type
_entity_poly.pdbx_seq_one_letter_code
_entity_poly.pdbx_strand_id
1 'polypeptide(L)'
;MMLRNLISLAIAIAPVTAALAEPVDFSTADQMLFDPDGAEVAIFPDAGLSDEDRQRIAVVGSQQVYYGAFAISPDEGLLSEATAAVANFNSADAAMRAALTECNTRRKSGTAQCVPAAHIRPKGWEARTLQLSATGTEAVRGDYRALPSPKAFAASQSTGGWAMTSGSADDAVSECASKTGAEDCTVVLRD
;
A
#
# COMPACT_ATOMS: atom_id res chain seq x y z
N MET A 1 -60.67 -26.45 0.59
CA MET A 1 -59.83 -25.87 1.66
C MET A 1 -58.63 -26.80 1.85
N MET A 2 -57.52 -26.55 1.16
CA MET A 2 -56.24 -27.21 1.42
C MET A 2 -55.13 -26.17 1.34
N LEU A 3 -54.30 -26.17 2.37
CA LEU A 3 -53.47 -25.08 2.86
C LEU A 3 -52.13 -25.04 2.11
N ARG A 4 -51.71 -23.83 1.72
CA ARG A 4 -50.45 -23.51 1.02
C ARG A 4 -49.29 -23.60 2.01
N ASN A 5 -48.34 -24.53 1.81
CA ASN A 5 -47.05 -24.52 2.51
C ASN A 5 -46.01 -23.75 1.68
N LEU A 6 -45.72 -22.52 2.09
CA LEU A 6 -44.57 -21.74 1.63
C LEU A 6 -43.38 -22.06 2.54
N ILE A 7 -42.35 -22.72 1.99
CA ILE A 7 -41.07 -22.91 2.65
C ILE A 7 -40.22 -21.67 2.37
N SER A 8 -40.06 -20.81 3.37
CA SER A 8 -39.14 -19.67 3.33
C SER A 8 -37.73 -20.14 3.68
N LEU A 9 -36.82 -20.13 2.70
CA LEU A 9 -35.39 -20.36 2.90
C LEU A 9 -34.74 -19.05 3.38
N ALA A 10 -34.46 -18.95 4.69
CA ALA A 10 -33.71 -17.84 5.27
C ALA A 10 -32.21 -18.08 5.05
N ILE A 11 -31.59 -17.29 4.16
CA ILE A 11 -30.13 -17.25 3.98
C ILE A 11 -29.55 -16.38 5.10
N ALA A 12 -28.87 -17.00 6.07
CA ALA A 12 -28.10 -16.30 7.08
C ALA A 12 -26.81 -15.75 6.45
N ILE A 13 -26.75 -14.43 6.27
CA ILE A 13 -25.54 -13.72 5.85
C ILE A 13 -24.66 -13.58 7.11
N ALA A 14 -23.64 -14.43 7.25
CA ALA A 14 -22.62 -14.24 8.27
C ALA A 14 -21.74 -13.03 7.89
N PRO A 15 -21.47 -12.09 8.81
CA PRO A 15 -20.54 -11.00 8.55
C PRO A 15 -19.13 -11.58 8.37
N VAL A 16 -18.50 -11.33 7.23
CA VAL A 16 -17.07 -11.58 7.03
C VAL A 16 -16.33 -10.52 7.84
N THR A 17 -16.00 -10.82 9.09
CA THR A 17 -15.00 -10.03 9.83
C THR A 17 -13.67 -10.27 9.17
N ALA A 18 -13.11 -9.25 8.50
CA ALA A 18 -11.73 -9.28 8.05
C ALA A 18 -10.85 -9.51 9.29
N ALA A 19 -10.27 -10.70 9.41
CA ALA A 19 -9.30 -10.98 10.44
C ALA A 19 -8.09 -10.09 10.16
N LEU A 20 -7.82 -9.13 11.06
CA LEU A 20 -6.57 -8.40 11.04
C LEU A 20 -5.45 -9.40 11.36
N ALA A 21 -4.39 -9.41 10.56
CA ALA A 21 -3.26 -10.30 10.81
C ALA A 21 -2.69 -10.04 12.21
N GLU A 22 -2.42 -11.10 12.97
CA GLU A 22 -1.81 -10.99 14.29
C GLU A 22 -0.41 -10.35 14.16
N PRO A 23 0.00 -9.46 15.08
CA PRO A 23 1.35 -8.93 15.09
C PRO A 23 2.39 -10.07 15.18
N VAL A 24 3.48 -9.95 14.42
CA VAL A 24 4.57 -10.93 14.44
C VAL A 24 5.79 -10.40 15.21
N ASP A 25 6.69 -11.28 15.61
CA ASP A 25 7.97 -10.87 16.22
C ASP A 25 8.94 -10.32 15.16
N PHE A 26 10.03 -9.68 15.59
CA PHE A 26 11.06 -9.15 14.68
C PHE A 26 11.63 -10.23 13.77
N SER A 27 11.92 -11.43 14.31
CA SER A 27 12.56 -12.52 13.57
C SER A 27 11.69 -13.02 12.41
N THR A 28 10.39 -13.08 12.62
CA THR A 28 9.40 -13.47 11.61
C THR A 28 9.22 -12.35 10.59
N ALA A 29 9.13 -11.10 11.04
CA ALA A 29 9.01 -9.94 10.17
C ALA A 29 10.22 -9.83 9.21
N ASP A 30 11.44 -9.98 9.72
CA ASP A 30 12.67 -9.83 8.91
C ASP A 30 12.72 -10.80 7.72
N GLN A 31 12.16 -12.01 7.88
CA GLN A 31 12.01 -13.01 6.82
C GLN A 31 10.90 -12.68 5.82
N MET A 32 9.88 -11.93 6.23
CA MET A 32 8.76 -11.52 5.38
C MET A 32 9.03 -10.22 4.63
N LEU A 33 9.89 -9.34 5.15
CA LEU A 33 10.14 -8.04 4.52
C LEU A 33 11.09 -8.15 3.32
N PHE A 34 10.84 -7.33 2.30
CA PHE A 34 11.72 -7.25 1.14
C PHE A 34 13.03 -6.53 1.49
N ASP A 35 14.03 -6.61 0.63
CA ASP A 35 15.19 -5.74 0.73
C ASP A 35 14.75 -4.29 0.45
N PRO A 36 15.03 -3.30 1.32
CA PRO A 36 14.73 -1.89 1.05
C PRO A 36 15.44 -1.36 -0.20
N ASP A 37 16.54 -2.00 -0.60
CA ASP A 37 17.36 -1.55 -1.73
C ASP A 37 16.87 -2.11 -3.08
N GLY A 38 16.28 -1.19 -3.83
CA GLY A 38 16.01 -1.36 -5.24
C GLY A 38 14.60 -1.85 -5.55
N ALA A 39 14.14 -1.42 -6.71
CA ALA A 39 12.79 -1.69 -7.19
C ALA A 39 12.80 -2.07 -8.67
N GLU A 40 11.73 -2.74 -9.08
CA GLU A 40 11.41 -3.07 -10.46
C GLU A 40 10.19 -2.25 -10.89
N VAL A 41 10.29 -1.67 -12.09
CA VAL A 41 9.20 -0.91 -12.71
C VAL A 41 8.46 -1.83 -13.68
N ALA A 42 7.21 -2.12 -13.36
CA ALA A 42 6.30 -2.89 -14.21
C ALA A 42 5.30 -1.95 -14.87
N ILE A 43 5.47 -1.69 -16.18
CA ILE A 43 4.60 -0.80 -16.95
C ILE A 43 3.39 -1.58 -17.47
N PHE A 44 2.19 -1.02 -17.32
CA PHE A 44 0.97 -1.62 -17.84
C PHE A 44 0.81 -1.36 -19.34
N PRO A 45 0.53 -2.40 -20.15
CA PRO A 45 0.42 -2.26 -21.60
C PRO A 45 -0.79 -1.40 -22.01
N ASP A 46 -1.87 -1.43 -21.22
CA ASP A 46 -3.15 -0.80 -21.56
C ASP A 46 -3.21 0.70 -21.20
N ALA A 47 -2.10 1.28 -20.73
CA ALA A 47 -2.04 2.68 -20.32
C ALA A 47 -1.99 3.68 -21.50
N GLY A 48 -1.99 3.21 -22.76
CA GLY A 48 -1.97 4.08 -23.94
C GLY A 48 -0.67 4.90 -24.11
N LEU A 49 0.40 4.49 -23.43
CA LEU A 49 1.69 5.18 -23.42
C LEU A 49 2.42 5.06 -24.77
N SER A 50 3.16 6.08 -25.17
CA SER A 50 4.17 5.97 -26.23
C SER A 50 5.42 5.23 -25.72
N ASP A 51 6.32 4.81 -26.63
CA ASP A 51 7.60 4.21 -26.21
C ASP A 51 8.47 5.19 -25.43
N GLU A 52 8.42 6.47 -25.80
CA GLU A 52 9.11 7.55 -25.09
C GLU A 52 8.55 7.71 -23.66
N ASP A 53 7.24 7.65 -23.50
CA ASP A 53 6.60 7.74 -22.19
C ASP A 53 6.91 6.52 -21.32
N ARG A 54 6.94 5.32 -21.91
CA ARG A 54 7.39 4.11 -21.23
C ARG A 54 8.83 4.26 -20.73
N GLN A 55 9.72 4.79 -21.56
CA GLN A 55 11.11 5.02 -21.19
C GLN A 55 11.23 6.06 -20.06
N ARG A 56 10.45 7.14 -20.11
CA ARG A 56 10.39 8.14 -19.03
C ARG A 56 9.94 7.52 -17.72
N ILE A 57 8.85 6.75 -17.73
CA ILE A 57 8.35 6.05 -16.54
C ILE A 57 9.41 5.09 -15.99
N ALA A 58 10.10 4.34 -16.85
CA ALA A 58 11.17 3.44 -16.42
C ALA A 58 12.30 4.20 -15.72
N VAL A 59 12.74 5.33 -16.28
CA VAL A 59 13.82 6.15 -15.71
C VAL A 59 13.39 6.78 -14.38
N VAL A 60 12.23 7.42 -14.32
CA VAL A 60 11.74 8.06 -13.09
C VAL A 60 11.43 7.00 -12.03
N GLY A 61 10.75 5.92 -12.41
CA GLY A 61 10.39 4.84 -11.51
C GLY A 61 11.60 4.14 -10.90
N SER A 62 12.70 3.99 -11.66
CA SER A 62 13.94 3.40 -11.16
C SER A 62 14.64 4.22 -10.07
N GLN A 63 14.29 5.50 -9.93
CA GLN A 63 14.83 6.40 -8.90
C GLN A 63 13.97 6.42 -7.63
N GLN A 64 12.78 5.81 -7.67
CA GLN A 64 11.87 5.76 -6.53
C GLN A 64 12.14 4.52 -5.69
N VAL A 65 11.86 4.61 -4.39
CA VAL A 65 11.74 3.44 -3.53
C VAL A 65 10.49 2.62 -3.91
N TYR A 66 10.49 1.35 -3.54
CA TYR A 66 9.40 0.44 -3.91
C TYR A 66 8.05 0.81 -3.26
N TYR A 67 7.02 0.06 -3.66
CA TYR A 67 5.61 0.34 -3.35
C TYR A 67 5.24 1.74 -3.78
N GLY A 68 5.55 1.99 -5.06
CA GLY A 68 5.11 3.15 -5.80
C GLY A 68 4.23 2.77 -6.97
N ALA A 69 3.62 3.79 -7.55
CA ALA A 69 2.72 3.64 -8.67
C ALA A 69 2.68 4.92 -9.51
N PHE A 70 2.44 4.73 -10.80
CA PHE A 70 2.08 5.79 -11.74
C PHE A 70 0.63 5.64 -12.16
N ALA A 71 -0.09 6.76 -12.22
CA ALA A 71 -1.40 6.87 -12.84
C ALA A 71 -1.42 8.08 -13.78
N ILE A 72 -2.09 7.94 -14.93
CA ILE A 72 -2.17 8.97 -15.95
C ILE A 72 -3.62 9.19 -16.40
N SER A 73 -3.93 10.40 -16.86
CA SER A 73 -5.15 10.69 -17.61
C SER A 73 -4.89 10.36 -19.08
N PRO A 74 -5.58 9.37 -19.69
CA PRO A 74 -5.32 8.95 -21.08
C PRO A 74 -5.46 10.08 -22.09
N ASP A 75 -6.42 10.99 -21.87
CA ASP A 75 -6.70 12.10 -22.79
C ASP A 75 -5.67 13.25 -22.67
N GLU A 76 -4.96 13.33 -21.55
CA GLU A 76 -4.02 14.42 -21.27
C GLU A 76 -2.55 13.98 -21.41
N GLY A 77 -2.28 12.67 -21.32
CA GLY A 77 -0.95 12.08 -21.50
C GLY A 77 -0.02 12.23 -20.29
N LEU A 78 1.18 11.65 -20.40
CA LEU A 78 2.14 11.53 -19.31
C LEU A 78 2.63 12.89 -18.78
N LEU A 79 2.75 13.90 -19.65
CA LEU A 79 3.29 15.22 -19.26
C LEU A 79 2.24 16.15 -18.64
N SER A 80 1.00 15.69 -18.45
CA SER A 80 -0.03 16.46 -17.77
C SER A 80 0.27 16.64 -16.28
N GLU A 81 -0.17 17.77 -15.71
CA GLU A 81 -0.23 17.99 -14.26
C GLU A 81 -1.09 16.94 -13.54
N ALA A 82 -1.96 16.24 -14.28
CA ALA A 82 -2.76 15.14 -13.78
C ALA A 82 -1.92 13.90 -13.44
N THR A 83 -0.77 13.71 -14.07
CA THR A 83 0.06 12.52 -13.83
C THR A 83 0.46 12.45 -12.37
N ALA A 84 0.16 11.33 -11.74
CA ALA A 84 0.55 11.05 -10.36
C ALA A 84 1.64 9.98 -10.34
N ALA A 85 2.70 10.25 -9.58
CA ALA A 85 3.77 9.31 -9.29
C ALA A 85 3.97 9.31 -7.77
N VAL A 86 3.62 8.20 -7.13
CA VAL A 86 3.72 8.04 -5.67
C VAL A 86 4.67 6.90 -5.35
N ALA A 87 5.23 6.88 -4.15
CA ALA A 87 6.20 5.87 -3.71
C ALA A 87 6.12 5.65 -2.20
N ASN A 88 6.82 4.61 -1.72
CA ASN A 88 7.03 4.34 -0.31
C ASN A 88 5.75 4.01 0.48
N PHE A 89 4.77 3.36 -0.13
CA PHE A 89 3.57 2.85 0.57
C PHE A 89 3.86 1.53 1.28
N ASN A 90 2.98 1.05 2.16
CA ASN A 90 3.13 -0.27 2.79
C ASN A 90 2.65 -1.44 1.90
N SER A 91 2.07 -1.15 0.72
CA SER A 91 1.77 -2.18 -0.30
C SER A 91 1.66 -1.57 -1.71
N ALA A 92 1.83 -2.41 -2.73
CA ALA A 92 1.64 -2.01 -4.13
C ALA A 92 0.21 -1.56 -4.42
N ASP A 93 -0.80 -2.22 -3.81
CA ASP A 93 -2.20 -1.87 -4.02
C ASP A 93 -2.56 -0.54 -3.38
N ALA A 94 -2.03 -0.23 -2.20
CA ALA A 94 -2.18 1.08 -1.57
C ALA A 94 -1.57 2.19 -2.41
N ALA A 95 -0.35 1.97 -2.95
CA ALA A 95 0.29 2.91 -3.87
C ALA A 95 -0.56 3.18 -5.11
N MET A 96 -1.09 2.13 -5.75
CA MET A 96 -1.92 2.29 -6.95
C MET A 96 -3.21 3.06 -6.66
N ARG A 97 -3.90 2.76 -5.55
CA ARG A 97 -5.10 3.52 -5.15
C ARG A 97 -4.79 4.99 -4.90
N ALA A 98 -3.65 5.28 -4.26
CA ALA A 98 -3.21 6.65 -4.02
C ALA A 98 -2.91 7.39 -5.33
N ALA A 99 -2.13 6.78 -6.24
CA ALA A 99 -1.84 7.38 -7.54
C ALA A 99 -3.10 7.67 -8.36
N LEU A 100 -4.04 6.72 -8.41
CA LEU A 100 -5.33 6.91 -9.11
C LEU A 100 -6.16 8.02 -8.48
N THR A 101 -6.22 8.09 -7.15
CA THR A 101 -6.92 9.17 -6.44
C THR A 101 -6.31 10.52 -6.79
N GLU A 102 -5.00 10.66 -6.63
CA GLU A 102 -4.26 11.88 -6.91
C GLU A 102 -4.41 12.34 -8.37
N CYS A 103 -4.31 11.41 -9.31
CA CYS A 103 -4.49 11.70 -10.72
C CYS A 103 -5.92 12.16 -11.02
N ASN A 104 -6.93 11.46 -10.50
CA ASN A 104 -8.33 11.83 -10.72
C ASN A 104 -8.73 13.15 -10.05
N THR A 105 -8.05 13.56 -8.97
CA THR A 105 -8.22 14.89 -8.38
C THR A 105 -7.66 15.99 -9.27
N ARG A 106 -6.61 15.73 -10.03
CA ARG A 106 -5.88 16.73 -10.82
C ARG A 106 -6.28 16.80 -12.29
N ARG A 107 -6.86 15.73 -12.84
CA ARG A 107 -7.28 15.68 -14.25
C ARG A 107 -8.32 16.76 -14.57
N LYS A 108 -8.30 17.23 -15.82
CA LYS A 108 -9.24 18.24 -16.31
C LYS A 108 -10.66 17.68 -16.34
N SER A 109 -11.63 18.51 -15.97
CA SER A 109 -13.05 18.16 -16.09
C SER A 109 -13.40 17.79 -17.54
N GLY A 110 -14.19 16.74 -17.72
CA GLY A 110 -14.60 16.24 -19.04
C GLY A 110 -13.63 15.25 -19.70
N THR A 111 -12.47 14.98 -19.12
CA THR A 111 -11.56 13.92 -19.57
C THR A 111 -11.97 12.55 -19.01
N ALA A 112 -11.44 11.48 -19.61
CA ALA A 112 -11.52 10.12 -19.10
C ALA A 112 -10.95 10.01 -17.68
N GLN A 113 -11.39 8.99 -16.94
CA GLN A 113 -10.80 8.67 -15.65
C GLN A 113 -9.35 8.24 -15.82
N CYS A 114 -8.52 8.53 -14.83
CA CYS A 114 -7.15 8.08 -14.83
C CYS A 114 -7.04 6.56 -14.80
N VAL A 115 -5.99 6.04 -15.44
CA VAL A 115 -5.68 4.62 -15.51
C VAL A 115 -4.31 4.32 -14.89
N PRO A 116 -4.11 3.09 -14.39
CA PRO A 116 -2.78 2.61 -13.98
C PRO A 116 -1.78 2.68 -15.13
N ALA A 117 -0.61 3.25 -14.88
CA ALA A 117 0.47 3.32 -15.87
C ALA A 117 1.65 2.40 -15.52
N ALA A 118 2.03 2.32 -14.24
CA ALA A 118 3.06 1.38 -13.79
C ALA A 118 2.98 1.10 -12.29
N HIS A 119 3.56 -0.03 -11.88
CA HIS A 119 3.95 -0.32 -10.50
C HIS A 119 5.45 -0.18 -10.31
N ILE A 120 5.85 0.25 -9.12
CA ILE A 120 7.22 0.22 -8.63
C ILE A 120 7.22 -0.74 -7.44
N ARG A 121 7.77 -1.94 -7.63
CA ARG A 121 7.72 -3.03 -6.64
C ARG A 121 9.12 -3.42 -6.19
N PRO A 122 9.29 -4.06 -5.02
CA PRO A 122 10.57 -4.64 -4.65
C PRO A 122 11.06 -5.63 -5.72
N LYS A 123 12.38 -5.87 -5.78
CA LYS A 123 12.92 -6.92 -6.65
C LYS A 123 12.36 -8.29 -6.27
N GLY A 124 11.99 -9.09 -7.27
CA GLY A 124 11.41 -10.43 -7.04
C GLY A 124 10.12 -10.39 -6.23
N TRP A 125 9.32 -9.33 -6.40
CA TRP A 125 8.11 -9.14 -5.61
C TRP A 125 7.10 -10.27 -5.81
N GLU A 126 6.55 -10.72 -4.68
CA GLU A 126 5.39 -11.59 -4.56
C GLU A 126 4.51 -11.04 -3.43
N ALA A 127 3.21 -11.37 -3.43
CA ALA A 127 2.35 -10.97 -2.34
C ALA A 127 2.79 -11.66 -1.03
N ARG A 128 2.94 -10.89 0.05
CA ARG A 128 3.31 -11.39 1.38
C ARG A 128 2.33 -10.90 2.43
N THR A 129 2.21 -11.63 3.53
CA THR A 129 1.32 -11.30 4.65
C THR A 129 1.71 -9.97 5.31
N LEU A 130 3.00 -9.77 5.57
CA LEU A 130 3.54 -8.50 6.02
C LEU A 130 4.28 -7.83 4.86
N GLN A 131 3.88 -6.60 4.57
CA GLN A 131 4.54 -5.72 3.62
C GLN A 131 4.65 -4.35 4.28
N LEU A 132 5.83 -3.72 4.17
CA LEU A 132 6.10 -2.38 4.66
C LEU A 132 6.82 -1.61 3.58
N SER A 133 6.67 -0.29 3.62
CA SER A 133 7.44 0.63 2.79
C SER A 133 8.94 0.41 2.92
N ALA A 134 9.74 0.91 1.97
CA ALA A 134 11.20 0.78 2.05
C ALA A 134 11.72 1.39 3.36
N THR A 135 11.27 2.61 3.67
CA THR A 135 11.62 3.28 4.93
C THR A 135 11.11 2.56 6.18
N GLY A 136 9.93 1.94 6.12
CA GLY A 136 9.41 1.14 7.23
C GLY A 136 10.23 -0.13 7.46
N THR A 137 10.71 -0.73 6.37
CA THR A 137 11.57 -1.92 6.43
C THR A 137 12.96 -1.59 6.97
N GLU A 138 13.55 -0.47 6.54
CA GLU A 138 14.79 0.07 7.10
C GLU A 138 14.65 0.31 8.61
N ALA A 139 13.55 0.96 9.02
CA ALA A 139 13.27 1.23 10.43
C ALA A 139 13.11 -0.06 11.25
N VAL A 140 12.46 -1.09 10.70
CA VAL A 140 12.36 -2.40 11.36
C VAL A 140 13.75 -3.03 11.55
N ARG A 141 14.58 -3.06 10.51
CA ARG A 141 15.90 -3.71 10.53
C ARG A 141 16.95 -2.95 11.34
N GLY A 142 16.81 -1.62 11.43
CA GLY A 142 17.68 -0.75 12.20
C GLY A 142 17.13 -0.47 13.60
N ASP A 143 16.30 0.57 13.69
CA ASP A 143 15.88 1.17 14.95
C ASP A 143 15.00 0.25 15.80
N TYR A 144 13.97 -0.37 15.21
CA TYR A 144 13.07 -1.27 15.94
C TYR A 144 13.83 -2.44 16.55
N ARG A 145 14.77 -3.03 15.80
CA ARG A 145 15.66 -4.08 16.30
C ARG A 145 16.42 -3.63 17.54
N ALA A 146 16.91 -2.38 17.56
CA ALA A 146 17.68 -1.82 18.66
C ALA A 146 16.83 -1.37 19.87
N LEU A 147 15.52 -1.19 19.72
CA LEU A 147 14.63 -0.80 20.83
C LEU A 147 14.57 -1.90 21.92
N PRO A 148 14.51 -1.51 23.21
CA PRO A 148 14.29 -2.45 24.31
C PRO A 148 12.85 -2.96 24.31
N SER A 149 12.66 -4.25 24.66
CA SER A 149 11.34 -4.83 24.90
C SER A 149 10.74 -4.38 26.25
N PRO A 150 9.41 -4.30 26.39
CA PRO A 150 8.41 -4.54 25.34
C PRO A 150 8.45 -3.44 24.28
N LYS A 151 8.21 -3.79 23.01
CA LYS A 151 8.20 -2.84 21.89
C LYS A 151 7.17 -3.21 20.83
N ALA A 152 6.67 -2.21 20.13
CA ALA A 152 5.67 -2.39 19.09
C ALA A 152 5.96 -1.50 17.88
N PHE A 153 5.62 -2.01 16.70
CA PHE A 153 5.65 -1.28 15.43
C PHE A 153 4.25 -1.26 14.85
N ALA A 154 3.74 -0.08 14.53
CA ALA A 154 2.45 0.10 13.89
C ALA A 154 2.61 0.68 12.48
N ALA A 155 1.78 0.24 11.56
CA ALA A 155 1.78 0.69 10.17
C ALA A 155 0.35 0.93 9.69
N SER A 156 0.19 1.92 8.81
CA SER A 156 -1.06 2.20 8.11
C SER A 156 -1.17 1.32 6.86
N GLN A 157 -2.33 0.70 6.64
CA GLN A 157 -2.54 -0.20 5.49
C GLN A 157 -2.75 0.56 4.17
N SER A 158 -3.25 1.80 4.24
CA SER A 158 -3.58 2.64 3.09
C SER A 158 -2.45 3.61 2.70
N THR A 159 -1.45 3.81 3.57
CA THR A 159 -0.35 4.74 3.33
C THR A 159 1.02 4.06 3.44
N GLY A 160 2.10 4.84 3.35
CA GLY A 160 3.46 4.44 3.70
C GLY A 160 3.82 4.65 5.17
N GLY A 161 2.86 5.14 5.94
CA GLY A 161 3.06 5.63 7.28
C GLY A 161 3.26 4.53 8.31
N TRP A 162 4.10 4.81 9.30
CA TRP A 162 4.42 3.90 10.39
C TRP A 162 4.93 4.66 11.62
N ALA A 163 4.92 3.98 12.77
CA ALA A 163 5.57 4.42 14.00
C ALA A 163 6.01 3.22 14.83
N MET A 164 6.94 3.44 15.76
CA MET A 164 7.43 2.42 16.67
C MET A 164 7.74 3.01 18.03
N THR A 165 7.61 2.20 19.07
CA THR A 165 7.88 2.61 20.44
C THR A 165 8.41 1.44 21.27
N SER A 166 9.22 1.76 22.27
CA SER A 166 9.41 0.90 23.43
C SER A 166 8.28 1.18 24.43
N GLY A 167 7.49 0.18 24.77
CA GLY A 167 6.33 0.33 25.64
C GLY A 167 5.08 -0.33 25.07
N SER A 168 3.96 0.40 25.06
CA SER A 168 2.65 -0.14 24.69
C SER A 168 2.45 -0.23 23.18
N ALA A 169 1.72 -1.26 22.76
CA ALA A 169 1.17 -1.40 21.42
C ALA A 169 0.28 -0.21 21.01
N ASP A 170 -0.51 0.32 21.96
CA ASP A 170 -1.44 1.42 21.72
C ASP A 170 -0.71 2.74 21.45
N ASP A 171 0.46 2.92 22.06
CA ASP A 171 1.31 4.10 21.84
C ASP A 171 1.82 4.10 20.38
N ALA A 172 2.24 2.94 19.86
CA ALA A 172 2.69 2.82 18.46
C ALA A 172 1.55 3.15 17.48
N VAL A 173 0.32 2.67 17.74
CA VAL A 173 -0.85 2.97 16.90
C VAL A 173 -1.19 4.45 16.95
N SER A 174 -1.22 5.03 18.14
CA SER A 174 -1.54 6.45 18.35
C SER A 174 -0.51 7.36 17.66
N GLU A 175 0.77 7.02 17.77
CA GLU A 175 1.84 7.76 17.12
C GLU A 175 1.78 7.61 15.59
N CYS A 176 1.50 6.41 15.08
CA CYS A 176 1.28 6.18 13.65
C CYS A 176 0.13 7.05 13.12
N ALA A 177 -1.02 7.02 13.79
CA ALA A 177 -2.19 7.81 13.38
C ALA A 177 -1.89 9.31 13.44
N SER A 178 -1.23 9.78 14.49
CA SER A 178 -0.85 11.19 14.64
C SER A 178 0.15 11.67 13.59
N LYS A 179 1.14 10.85 13.21
CA LYS A 179 2.17 11.21 12.22
C LYS A 179 1.63 11.24 10.79
N THR A 180 0.66 10.38 10.50
CA THR A 180 0.24 10.08 9.13
C THR A 180 -1.13 10.65 8.79
N GLY A 181 -1.94 10.96 9.81
CA GLY A 181 -3.36 11.27 9.66
C GLY A 181 -4.22 10.07 9.26
N ALA A 182 -3.66 8.87 9.24
CA ALA A 182 -4.37 7.66 8.84
C ALA A 182 -5.19 7.06 9.98
N GLU A 183 -6.39 6.59 9.67
CA GLU A 183 -7.31 5.95 10.62
C GLU A 183 -7.12 4.43 10.71
N ASP A 184 -6.25 3.87 9.87
CA ASP A 184 -6.06 2.42 9.68
C ASP A 184 -4.68 1.94 10.19
N CYS A 185 -4.09 2.68 11.12
CA CYS A 185 -2.87 2.26 11.80
C CYS A 185 -3.15 1.04 12.69
N THR A 186 -2.37 -0.02 12.50
CA THR A 186 -2.47 -1.27 13.27
C THR A 186 -1.08 -1.74 13.69
N VAL A 187 -0.98 -2.41 14.82
CA VAL A 187 0.28 -3.04 15.23
C VAL A 187 0.58 -4.22 14.32
N VAL A 188 1.76 -4.23 13.74
CA VAL A 188 2.22 -5.27 12.81
C VAL A 188 3.41 -6.05 13.37
N LEU A 189 4.21 -5.45 14.27
CA LEU A 189 5.26 -6.15 15.01
C LEU A 189 5.12 -5.93 16.53
N ARG A 190 5.48 -6.96 17.31
CA ARG A 190 5.57 -6.90 18.77
C ARG A 190 6.64 -7.85 19.31
N ASP A 191 7.47 -7.36 20.22
CA ASP A 191 8.50 -8.12 20.98
C ASP A 191 8.55 -7.68 22.45
#